data_AF-A0A920RT96-F1
#
_entry.id   AF-A0A920RT96-F1
#
_cell.length_a   1.000
_cell.length_b   1.000
_cell.length_c   1.000
_cell.angle_alpha   90.00
_cell.angle_beta   90.00
_cell.angle_gamma   90.00
#
_symmetry.space_group_name_H-M   'P 1'
#
loop_
_entity.id
_entity.type
_entity.pdbx_description
1 polymer ?
#
loop_
_entity_poly.entity_id
_entity_poly.type
_entity_poly.pdbx_seq_one_letter_code
_entity_poly.pdbx_strand_id
1 'polypeptide(L)'
;MVEDTNGDGRAEKTTVFADGLLIPPRVAPGDGGCYVANSTELLHLGDSQRRRPADTSRVVLSGFGTEDTHHILHTLRWGPDGRLYPNQSIYIHSHIETPWGIRRLNAGGIWRFHPETMRPWRFWPADGSTAGVTTTIASASRS
;
A
#
# COMPACT_ATOMS: atom_id res chain seq x y z
N MET A 1 -9.80 11.48 -11.82
CA MET A 1 -10.95 10.69 -12.28
C MET A 1 -11.27 11.08 -13.70
N VAL A 2 -11.57 10.10 -14.55
CA VAL A 2 -11.80 10.27 -15.98
C VAL A 2 -13.15 9.64 -16.30
N GLU A 3 -14.03 10.37 -16.98
CA GLU A 3 -15.38 9.91 -17.34
C GLU A 3 -15.54 9.91 -18.87
N ASP A 4 -15.94 8.74 -19.37
CA ASP A 4 -16.47 8.54 -20.72
C ASP A 4 -18.00 8.48 -20.60
N THR A 5 -18.67 9.46 -21.17
CA THR A 5 -20.12 9.66 -21.07
C THR A 5 -20.89 9.03 -22.22
N ASN A 6 -20.21 8.66 -23.31
CA ASN A 6 -20.83 8.16 -24.55
C ASN A 6 -20.36 6.74 -24.93
N GLY A 7 -19.39 6.18 -24.21
CA GLY A 7 -18.86 4.83 -24.39
C GLY A 7 -17.92 4.67 -25.58
N ASP A 8 -17.35 5.77 -26.12
CA ASP A 8 -16.49 5.73 -27.30
C ASP A 8 -15.01 5.47 -26.99
N GLY A 9 -14.67 5.32 -25.69
CA GLY A 9 -13.31 5.09 -25.21
C GLY A 9 -12.47 6.36 -25.09
N ARG A 10 -13.06 7.55 -25.29
CA ARG A 10 -12.47 8.85 -25.01
C ARG A 10 -13.08 9.43 -23.75
N ALA A 11 -12.31 10.31 -23.12
CA ALA A 11 -12.73 10.97 -21.91
C ALA A 11 -13.29 12.35 -22.22
N GLU A 12 -14.54 12.63 -21.85
CA GLU A 12 -15.11 13.98 -21.97
C GLU A 12 -14.84 14.82 -20.72
N LYS A 13 -14.69 14.19 -19.56
CA LYS A 13 -14.53 14.91 -18.30
C LYS A 13 -13.40 14.35 -17.46
N THR A 14 -12.55 15.25 -16.99
CA THR A 14 -11.49 14.95 -16.02
C THR A 14 -11.75 15.75 -14.75
N THR A 15 -11.61 15.10 -13.59
CA THR A 15 -11.77 15.72 -12.27
C THR A 15 -10.61 15.31 -11.37
N VAL A 16 -10.06 16.26 -10.62
CA VAL A 16 -9.02 15.98 -9.62
C VAL A 16 -9.63 15.15 -8.50
N PHE A 17 -9.11 13.96 -8.27
CA PHE A 17 -9.60 13.05 -7.23
C PHE A 17 -9.01 13.40 -5.86
N ALA A 18 -7.73 13.75 -5.81
CA ALA A 18 -7.04 14.24 -4.63
C ALA A 18 -5.86 15.13 -5.08
N ASP A 19 -5.52 16.11 -4.25
CA ASP A 19 -4.43 17.07 -4.47
C ASP A 19 -3.56 17.17 -3.20
N GLY A 20 -2.41 17.85 -3.28
CA GLY A 20 -1.48 18.04 -2.16
C GLY A 20 -0.64 16.79 -1.83
N LEU A 21 -0.51 15.86 -2.77
CA LEU A 21 0.37 14.70 -2.64
C LEU A 21 1.82 15.11 -2.91
N LEU A 22 2.75 14.57 -2.11
CA LEU A 22 4.16 14.95 -2.16
C LEU A 22 4.88 14.30 -3.35
N ILE A 23 4.89 12.96 -3.38
CA ILE A 23 5.42 12.16 -4.49
C ILE A 23 4.54 10.92 -4.59
N PRO A 24 3.52 10.89 -5.47
CA PRO A 24 2.61 9.76 -5.58
C PRO A 24 2.93 8.80 -6.74
N PRO A 25 3.94 7.91 -6.62
CA PRO A 25 4.39 7.06 -7.74
C PRO A 25 3.37 5.98 -8.15
N ARG A 26 2.47 5.58 -7.23
CA ARG A 26 1.49 4.51 -7.45
C ARG A 26 0.19 4.73 -6.70
N VAL A 27 -0.88 4.24 -7.33
CA VAL A 27 -2.23 4.15 -6.77
C VAL A 27 -2.79 2.74 -7.00
N ALA A 28 -3.55 2.22 -6.04
CA ALA A 28 -4.28 0.96 -6.15
C ALA A 28 -5.72 1.12 -5.62
N PRO A 29 -6.78 0.93 -6.43
CA PRO A 29 -8.16 0.97 -5.95
C PRO A 29 -8.44 -0.09 -4.90
N GLY A 30 -9.24 0.21 -3.88
CA GLY A 30 -9.64 -0.76 -2.85
C GLY A 30 -10.29 -0.11 -1.63
N ASP A 31 -11.01 -0.92 -0.85
CA ASP A 31 -11.63 -0.54 0.43
C ASP A 31 -12.44 0.76 0.36
N GLY A 32 -13.31 0.86 -0.65
CA GLY A 32 -14.17 2.05 -0.84
C GLY A 32 -13.43 3.31 -1.30
N GLY A 33 -12.22 3.18 -1.81
CA GLY A 33 -11.41 4.30 -2.28
C GLY A 33 -10.17 3.84 -3.05
N CYS A 34 -9.02 4.43 -2.75
CA CYS A 34 -7.74 3.97 -3.26
C CYS A 34 -6.60 4.13 -2.26
N TYR A 35 -5.59 3.28 -2.39
CA TYR A 35 -4.32 3.36 -1.69
C TYR A 35 -3.33 4.13 -2.54
N VAL A 36 -2.66 5.11 -1.96
CA VAL A 36 -1.67 5.94 -2.64
C VAL A 36 -0.35 5.83 -1.90
N ALA A 37 0.69 5.33 -2.58
CA ALA A 37 2.05 5.49 -2.10
C ALA A 37 2.38 6.98 -2.21
N ASN A 38 2.73 7.64 -1.12
CA ASN A 38 3.02 9.06 -1.07
C ASN A 38 4.31 9.31 -0.28
N SER A 39 5.45 9.32 -0.98
CA SER A 39 6.77 9.49 -0.36
C SER A 39 7.01 8.52 0.82
N THR A 40 7.03 9.01 2.06
CA THR A 40 7.28 8.25 3.30
C THR A 40 6.06 7.52 3.85
N GLU A 41 4.92 7.65 3.18
CA GLU A 41 3.63 7.20 3.68
C GLU A 41 2.88 6.38 2.63
N LEU A 42 2.06 5.44 3.12
CA LEU A 42 0.99 4.81 2.36
C LEU A 42 -0.32 5.42 2.85
N LEU A 43 -0.99 6.17 1.99
CA LEU A 43 -2.29 6.77 2.27
C LEU A 43 -3.42 5.87 1.78
N HIS A 44 -4.58 5.97 2.41
CA HIS A 44 -5.85 5.52 1.86
C HIS A 44 -6.77 6.72 1.75
N LEU A 45 -7.22 6.95 0.52
CA LEU A 45 -8.12 8.03 0.15
C LEU A 45 -9.50 7.41 -0.09
N GLY A 46 -10.43 7.65 0.83
CA GLY A 46 -11.78 7.11 0.73
C GLY A 46 -12.66 7.94 -0.21
N ASP A 47 -13.61 7.28 -0.85
CA ASP A 47 -14.69 7.90 -1.62
C ASP A 47 -16.02 7.26 -1.19
N SER A 48 -16.62 7.79 -0.13
CA SER A 48 -17.86 7.23 0.42
C SER A 48 -19.05 7.36 -0.54
N GLN A 49 -18.97 8.25 -1.52
CA GLN A 49 -20.07 8.59 -2.43
C GLN A 49 -19.82 8.21 -3.88
N ARG A 50 -18.79 7.38 -4.16
CA ARG A 50 -18.38 6.84 -5.47
C ARG A 50 -18.59 7.82 -6.63
N ARG A 51 -17.51 8.37 -7.19
CA ARG A 51 -17.47 9.40 -8.27
C ARG A 51 -17.40 10.84 -7.75
N ARG A 52 -16.84 11.05 -6.56
CA ARG A 52 -16.45 12.38 -6.08
C ARG A 52 -14.96 12.41 -5.78
N PRO A 53 -14.34 13.61 -5.67
CA PRO A 53 -13.04 13.73 -5.04
C PRO A 53 -13.05 13.03 -3.67
N ALA A 54 -11.91 12.48 -3.29
CA ALA A 54 -11.76 11.78 -2.02
C ALA A 54 -12.24 12.66 -0.87
N ASP A 55 -13.13 12.11 -0.05
CA ASP A 55 -13.71 12.81 1.10
C ASP A 55 -12.92 12.58 2.39
N THR A 56 -12.07 11.56 2.39
CA THR A 56 -11.27 11.14 3.54
C THR A 56 -9.85 10.82 3.09
N SER A 57 -8.88 11.16 3.93
CA SER A 57 -7.47 10.80 3.76
C SER A 57 -6.95 10.28 5.09
N ARG A 58 -6.41 9.06 5.08
CA ARG A 58 -5.78 8.45 6.27
C ARG A 58 -4.39 7.93 5.93
N VAL A 59 -3.45 8.14 6.85
CA VAL A 59 -2.15 7.46 6.80
C VAL A 59 -2.35 6.03 7.29
N VAL A 60 -1.98 5.06 6.46
CA VAL A 60 -2.15 3.62 6.71
C VAL A 60 -0.86 3.00 7.22
N LEU A 61 0.25 3.38 6.59
CA LEU A 61 1.60 3.06 7.03
C LEU A 61 2.45 4.33 6.87
N SER A 62 3.35 4.56 7.81
CA SER A 62 4.33 5.65 7.76
C SER A 62 5.71 5.14 8.12
N GLY A 63 6.73 5.93 7.81
CA GLY A 63 8.13 5.61 8.15
C GLY A 63 8.89 4.87 7.04
N PHE A 64 8.44 4.97 5.79
CA PHE A 64 9.28 4.61 4.65
C PHE A 64 10.39 5.66 4.49
N GLY A 65 11.61 5.24 4.17
CA GLY A 65 12.74 6.14 4.00
C GLY A 65 12.65 6.99 2.74
N THR A 66 13.34 8.14 2.73
CA THR A 66 13.39 9.12 1.62
C THR A 66 14.78 9.23 0.98
N GLU A 67 15.67 8.29 1.25
CA GLU A 67 17.07 8.43 0.87
C GLU A 67 17.28 8.49 -0.66
N ASP A 68 16.37 7.89 -1.43
CA ASP A 68 16.29 8.03 -2.89
C ASP A 68 14.82 8.01 -3.37
N THR A 69 14.37 9.14 -3.92
CA THR A 69 12.98 9.32 -4.38
C THR A 69 12.57 8.37 -5.50
N HIS A 70 13.50 7.75 -6.22
CA HIS A 70 13.21 6.72 -7.24
C HIS A 70 13.01 5.33 -6.63
N HIS A 71 13.48 5.12 -5.39
CA HIS A 71 13.53 3.82 -4.73
C HIS A 71 12.50 3.66 -3.61
N ILE A 72 11.70 4.70 -3.35
CA ILE A 72 10.54 4.72 -2.45
C ILE A 72 9.49 3.66 -2.86
N LEU A 73 8.37 3.59 -2.14
CA LEU A 73 7.27 2.68 -2.47
C LEU A 73 6.81 2.85 -3.93
N HIS A 74 7.20 1.93 -4.82
CA HIS A 74 7.00 2.12 -6.27
C HIS A 74 6.17 1.00 -6.92
N THR A 75 5.71 0.05 -6.11
CA THR A 75 4.70 -0.95 -6.51
C THR A 75 3.58 -0.96 -5.48
N LEU A 76 2.33 -0.99 -5.94
CA LEU A 76 1.15 -1.32 -5.14
C LEU A 76 0.30 -2.28 -5.98
N ARG A 77 0.25 -3.55 -5.57
CA ARG A 77 -0.58 -4.56 -6.22
C ARG A 77 -1.36 -5.35 -5.20
N TRP A 78 -2.60 -5.67 -5.53
CA TRP A 78 -3.39 -6.64 -4.79
C TRP A 78 -2.97 -8.05 -5.18
N GLY A 79 -2.70 -8.89 -4.20
CA GLY A 79 -2.64 -10.33 -4.40
C GLY A 79 -4.02 -10.95 -4.35
N PRO A 80 -4.16 -12.19 -4.86
CA PRO A 80 -5.42 -12.94 -4.80
C PRO A 80 -5.84 -13.27 -3.35
N ASP A 81 -4.96 -13.07 -2.37
CA ASP A 81 -5.21 -13.24 -0.94
C ASP A 81 -5.77 -11.99 -0.24
N GLY A 82 -6.19 -10.98 -1.01
CA GLY A 82 -6.75 -9.73 -0.48
C GLY A 82 -5.73 -8.85 0.24
N ARG A 83 -4.44 -8.99 -0.08
CA ARG A 83 -3.37 -8.22 0.53
C ARG A 83 -2.70 -7.30 -0.46
N LEU A 84 -2.23 -6.16 0.03
CA LEU A 84 -1.40 -5.25 -0.75
C LEU A 84 0.05 -5.65 -0.64
N TYR A 85 0.75 -5.62 -1.78
CA TYR A 85 2.16 -5.93 -1.86
C TYR A 85 2.96 -4.69 -2.27
N PRO A 86 3.31 -3.82 -1.30
CA PRO A 86 4.22 -2.73 -1.58
C PRO A 86 5.67 -3.20 -1.74
N ASN A 87 6.35 -2.71 -2.78
CA ASN A 87 7.77 -2.96 -2.97
C ASN A 87 8.59 -1.72 -2.61
N GLN A 88 9.71 -1.94 -1.93
CA GLN A 88 10.77 -0.94 -1.75
C GLN A 88 12.05 -1.43 -2.41
N SER A 89 12.79 -0.52 -3.03
CA SER A 89 14.04 -0.86 -3.73
C SER A 89 15.24 -0.82 -2.77
N ILE A 90 16.41 -1.22 -3.26
CA ILE A 90 17.67 -1.17 -2.51
C ILE A 90 18.03 0.30 -2.21
N TYR A 91 18.65 0.59 -1.07
CA TYR A 91 19.01 1.93 -0.56
C TYR A 91 17.95 2.72 0.23
N ILE A 92 16.75 2.18 0.44
CA ILE A 92 15.77 2.77 1.38
C ILE A 92 15.78 2.03 2.72
N HIS A 93 15.80 2.79 3.81
CA HIS A 93 15.65 2.26 5.16
C HIS A 93 14.27 2.59 5.70
N SER A 94 13.43 1.57 5.83
CA SER A 94 12.07 1.74 6.33
C SER A 94 11.99 1.39 7.81
N HIS A 95 11.43 2.30 8.60
CA HIS A 95 11.13 2.16 10.02
C HIS A 95 9.64 2.36 10.26
N ILE A 96 8.86 1.32 9.99
CA ILE A 96 7.39 1.40 10.00
C ILE A 96 6.88 1.11 11.40
N GLU A 97 6.29 2.11 12.03
CA GLU A 97 5.58 1.96 13.29
C GLU A 97 4.19 1.37 13.03
N THR A 98 3.84 0.34 13.80
CA THR A 98 2.55 -0.35 13.67
C THR A 98 1.99 -0.67 15.05
N PRO A 99 0.68 -0.90 15.17
CA PRO A 99 0.08 -1.41 16.42
C PRO A 99 0.71 -2.72 16.91
N TRP A 100 1.45 -3.43 16.05
CA TRP A 100 2.09 -4.72 16.32
C TRP A 100 3.59 -4.60 16.60
N GLY A 101 4.03 -3.39 16.93
CA GLY A 101 5.42 -3.02 17.12
C GLY A 101 6.10 -2.59 15.83
N ILE A 102 7.37 -2.22 15.94
CA ILE A 102 8.10 -1.61 14.84
C ILE A 102 8.55 -2.68 13.83
N ARG A 103 8.52 -2.35 12.54
CA ARG A 103 9.01 -3.19 11.45
C ARG A 103 10.09 -2.45 10.66
N ARG A 104 11.26 -3.08 10.55
CA ARG A 104 12.43 -2.56 9.84
C ARG A 104 12.68 -3.32 8.54
N LEU A 105 12.95 -2.61 7.45
CA LEU A 105 13.50 -3.19 6.24
C LEU A 105 14.57 -2.24 5.69
N ASN A 106 15.83 -2.67 5.80
CA ASN A 106 17.03 -1.90 5.50
C ASN A 106 17.67 -2.32 4.16
N ALA A 107 16.87 -2.92 3.28
CA ALA A 107 17.27 -3.50 2.01
C ALA A 107 16.10 -3.45 1.02
N GLY A 108 16.33 -3.83 -0.23
CA GLY A 108 15.24 -4.04 -1.18
C GLY A 108 14.34 -5.18 -0.72
N GLY A 109 13.03 -5.07 -0.94
CA GLY A 109 12.12 -6.14 -0.56
C GLY A 109 10.64 -5.85 -0.76
N ILE A 110 9.85 -6.90 -0.59
CA ILE A 110 8.39 -6.86 -0.72
C ILE A 110 7.77 -6.92 0.67
N TRP A 111 6.93 -5.92 0.97
CA TRP A 111 6.00 -5.92 2.07
C TRP A 111 4.72 -6.66 1.66
N ARG A 112 4.05 -7.29 2.63
CA ARG A 112 2.72 -7.87 2.51
C ARG A 112 1.85 -7.24 3.58
N PHE A 113 0.92 -6.39 3.18
CA PHE A 113 0.09 -5.59 4.06
C PHE A 113 -1.36 -6.08 4.02
N HIS A 114 -1.94 -6.32 5.19
CA HIS A 114 -3.36 -6.67 5.36
C HIS A 114 -4.12 -5.46 5.92
N PRO A 115 -4.93 -4.76 5.09
CA PRO A 115 -5.57 -3.51 5.49
C PRO A 115 -6.53 -3.61 6.65
N GLU A 116 -7.36 -4.67 6.70
CA GLU A 116 -8.38 -4.83 7.74
C GLU A 116 -7.78 -4.92 9.15
N THR A 117 -6.56 -5.45 9.25
CA THR A 117 -5.89 -5.67 10.54
C THR A 117 -4.73 -4.71 10.78
N MET A 118 -4.44 -3.82 9.83
CA MET A 118 -3.26 -2.94 9.84
C MET A 118 -1.95 -3.72 10.10
N ARG A 119 -1.83 -4.92 9.51
CA ARG A 119 -0.69 -5.84 9.75
C ARG A 119 0.23 -5.87 8.53
N PRO A 120 1.41 -5.22 8.59
CA PRO A 120 2.45 -5.42 7.60
C PRO A 120 3.38 -6.58 7.98
N TRP A 121 3.74 -7.37 6.98
CA TRP A 121 4.70 -8.47 7.07
C TRP A 121 5.79 -8.26 6.02
N ARG A 122 7.04 -8.59 6.34
CA ARG A 122 8.10 -8.72 5.34
C ARG A 122 7.89 -10.05 4.63
N PHE A 123 7.66 -10.03 3.32
CA PHE A 123 7.43 -11.24 2.55
C PHE A 123 8.71 -11.76 1.91
N TRP A 124 9.50 -10.86 1.32
CA TRP A 124 10.77 -11.22 0.68
C TRP A 124 11.80 -10.10 0.84
N PRO A 125 12.68 -10.17 1.85
CA PRO A 125 13.76 -9.21 1.99
C PRO A 125 15.01 -9.69 1.22
N ALA A 126 15.66 -8.77 0.52
CA ALA A 126 16.87 -9.05 -0.28
C ALA A 126 18.14 -9.24 0.58
N ASP A 127 18.07 -8.99 1.88
CA ASP A 127 19.17 -9.22 2.84
C ASP A 127 19.31 -10.69 3.27
N GLY A 128 18.48 -11.60 2.74
CA GLY A 128 18.50 -13.02 3.07
C GLY A 128 17.87 -13.37 4.41
N SER A 129 17.29 -12.41 5.14
CA SER A 129 16.57 -12.69 6.38
C SER A 129 15.24 -13.38 6.07
N THR A 130 15.15 -14.70 6.26
CA THR A 130 13.86 -15.38 6.11
C THR A 130 12.87 -14.85 7.14
N ALA A 131 11.76 -14.26 6.68
CA ALA A 131 10.62 -14.04 7.53
C ALA A 131 10.04 -15.43 7.85
N GLY A 132 10.31 -15.93 9.06
CA GLY A 132 9.84 -17.24 9.51
C GLY A 132 8.36 -17.41 9.22
N VAL A 133 8.04 -18.27 8.25
CA VAL A 133 6.68 -18.73 8.00
C VAL A 133 6.36 -19.70 9.14
N THR A 134 5.84 -19.19 10.25
CA THR A 134 5.17 -20.05 11.23
C THR A 134 3.81 -20.41 10.65
N THR A 135 3.77 -21.46 9.83
CA THR A 135 2.55 -22.17 9.52
C THR A 135 2.13 -22.90 10.79
N THR A 136 1.33 -22.26 11.65
CA THR A 136 0.56 -23.01 12.64
C THR A 136 -0.56 -23.72 11.88
N ILE A 137 -0.31 -24.97 11.48
CA ILE A 137 -1.40 -25.90 11.16
C ILE A 137 -2.06 -26.21 12.50
N ALA A 138 -3.14 -25.51 12.81
CA ALA A 138 -3.99 -25.90 13.93
C ALA A 138 -4.71 -27.20 13.53
N SER A 139 -4.16 -28.34 13.95
CA SER A 139 -4.91 -29.60 14.00
C SER A 139 -6.03 -29.43 15.02
N ALA A 140 -7.27 -29.36 14.55
CA ALA A 140 -8.44 -29.42 15.42
C ALA A 140 -8.60 -30.86 15.94
N SER A 141 -8.20 -31.14 17.18
CA SER A 141 -8.74 -32.27 17.93
C SER A 141 -9.87 -31.74 18.80
N ARG A 142 -11.10 -32.17 18.49
CA ARG A 142 -12.28 -31.98 19.33
C ARG A 142 -12.23 -32.98 20.49
N SER A 143 -12.54 -32.51 21.69
CA SER A 143 -13.17 -33.30 22.76
C SER A 143 -14.25 -32.43 23.38
#